data_AF-A0A7X3C3X9-F1
#
_entry.id   AF-A0A7X3C3X9-F1
#
_cell.length_a   1.000
_cell.length_b   1.000
_cell.length_c   1.000
_cell.angle_alpha   90.00
_cell.angle_beta   90.00
_cell.angle_gamma   90.00
#
_symmetry.space_group_name_H-M   'P 1'
#
loop_
_entity.id
_entity.type
_entity.pdbx_description
1 polymer ?
#
loop_
_entity_poly.entity_id
_entity_poly.type
_entity_poly.pdbx_seq_one_letter_code
_entity_poly.pdbx_strand_id
1 'polypeptide(L)'
;MQNPFGNGDNNEGPNGLPVPPNYATVAKPDSGDIRIGKVGFSYTAFLFNFLVPIFRGDWYNLLCMIGIDAGAVLGLYSIHFSTVQAQSMAYSVLELVLDLLWGFIYNLMYFRHLFNLGYQPATKRSLDLLEKSRYLKKK
;
A
#
# COMPACT_ATOMS: atom_id res chain seq x y z
N MET A 1 2.42 -22.37 20.98
CA MET A 1 3.48 -22.29 19.95
C MET A 1 4.34 -21.09 20.28
N GLN A 2 5.67 -21.25 20.35
CA GLN A 2 6.58 -20.13 20.64
C GLN A 2 6.70 -19.26 19.39
N ASN A 3 6.58 -17.95 19.57
CA ASN A 3 6.53 -16.99 18.47
C ASN A 3 7.92 -16.90 17.80
N PRO A 4 8.08 -17.27 16.51
CA PRO A 4 9.39 -17.28 15.84
C PRO A 4 9.94 -15.86 15.58
N PHE A 5 9.11 -14.83 15.75
CA PHE A 5 9.47 -13.43 15.49
C PHE A 5 9.76 -12.61 16.77
N GLY A 6 9.92 -13.29 17.92
CA GLY A 6 10.25 -12.67 19.20
C GLY A 6 9.05 -12.47 20.13
N ASN A 7 9.33 -12.09 21.37
CA ASN A 7 8.37 -12.01 22.48
C ASN A 7 7.50 -10.73 22.37
N GLY A 8 6.38 -10.82 21.66
CA GLY A 8 5.34 -9.79 21.55
C GLY A 8 3.96 -10.44 21.44
N ASP A 9 2.89 -9.68 21.72
CA ASP A 9 1.50 -10.17 21.75
C ASP A 9 1.19 -11.08 20.55
N ASN A 10 0.88 -12.34 20.83
CA ASN A 10 0.84 -13.42 19.84
C ASN A 10 -0.46 -13.42 19.01
N ASN A 11 -1.39 -12.51 19.30
CA ASN A 11 -2.76 -12.57 18.79
C ASN A 11 -3.02 -11.57 17.65
N GLU A 12 -2.15 -11.53 16.66
CA GLU A 12 -2.26 -10.53 15.56
C GLU A 12 -2.69 -11.10 14.22
N GLY A 13 -2.45 -12.39 13.97
CA GLY A 13 -2.89 -13.09 12.76
C GLY A 13 -4.24 -13.78 12.95
N PRO A 14 -4.85 -14.27 11.86
CA PRO A 14 -6.08 -15.06 11.93
C PRO A 14 -5.80 -16.28 12.81
N ASN A 15 -6.67 -16.56 13.79
CA ASN A 15 -6.50 -17.63 14.78
C ASN A 15 -5.27 -17.51 15.69
N GLY A 16 -4.76 -16.30 15.94
CA GLY A 16 -3.63 -16.08 16.84
C GLY A 16 -2.28 -16.50 16.24
N LEU A 17 -2.18 -16.49 14.91
CA LEU A 17 -0.91 -16.70 14.23
C LEU A 17 -0.01 -15.47 14.40
N PRO A 18 1.28 -15.65 14.67
CA PRO A 18 2.18 -14.52 14.80
C PRO A 18 2.49 -13.88 13.44
N VAL A 19 2.39 -12.55 13.37
CA VAL A 19 2.72 -11.78 12.16
C VAL A 19 4.09 -11.09 12.27
N PRO A 20 4.81 -10.92 11.15
CA PRO A 20 6.11 -10.28 11.15
C PRO A 20 6.05 -8.82 11.63
N PRO A 21 7.17 -8.26 12.12
CA PRO A 21 7.18 -6.96 12.80
C PRO A 21 6.81 -5.75 11.97
N ASN A 22 6.79 -5.85 10.64
CA ASN A 22 6.42 -4.75 9.75
C ASN A 22 4.99 -4.91 9.20
N TYR A 23 4.18 -5.77 9.79
CA TYR A 23 2.79 -5.98 9.40
C TYR A 23 1.85 -5.38 10.44
N ALA A 24 0.79 -4.73 9.97
CA ALA A 24 -0.29 -4.22 10.80
C ALA A 24 -1.58 -4.97 10.49
N THR A 25 -2.29 -5.33 11.55
CA THR A 25 -3.62 -5.94 11.51
C THR A 25 -4.67 -4.89 11.83
N VAL A 26 -5.62 -4.70 10.92
CA VAL A 26 -6.78 -3.84 11.11
C VAL A 26 -8.05 -4.67 10.99
N ALA A 27 -9.01 -4.41 11.88
CA ALA A 27 -10.28 -5.11 11.93
C ALA A 27 -11.44 -4.11 11.88
N LYS A 28 -12.52 -4.50 11.21
CA LYS A 28 -13.77 -3.74 11.25
C LYS A 28 -14.63 -4.24 12.41
N PRO A 29 -15.00 -3.39 13.40
CA PRO A 29 -15.72 -3.83 14.59
C PRO A 29 -17.12 -4.40 14.26
N ASP A 30 -17.76 -3.93 13.19
CA ASP A 30 -19.14 -4.30 12.87
C ASP A 30 -19.28 -5.58 12.03
N SER A 31 -18.29 -5.92 11.18
CA SER A 31 -18.36 -7.09 10.29
C SER A 31 -17.45 -8.24 10.69
N GLY A 32 -16.49 -8.00 11.59
CA GLY A 32 -15.45 -8.99 11.91
C GLY A 32 -14.42 -9.18 10.78
N ASP A 33 -14.43 -8.33 9.74
CA ASP A 33 -13.44 -8.41 8.66
C ASP A 33 -12.06 -7.99 9.18
N ILE A 34 -11.09 -8.90 9.08
CA ILE A 34 -9.70 -8.67 9.48
C ILE A 34 -8.85 -8.55 8.21
N ARG A 35 -8.06 -7.48 8.12
CA ARG A 35 -7.11 -7.24 7.02
C ARG A 35 -5.71 -7.04 7.58
N ILE A 36 -4.75 -7.76 7.01
CA ILE A 36 -3.35 -7.74 7.42
C ILE A 36 -2.53 -7.24 6.24
N GLY A 37 -1.69 -6.23 6.47
CA GLY A 37 -0.87 -5.64 5.42
C GLY A 37 0.51 -5.22 5.92
N LYS A 38 1.48 -5.25 5.02
CA LYS A 38 2.81 -4.71 5.29
C LYS A 38 2.76 -3.18 5.33
N VAL A 39 3.35 -2.59 6.36
CA VAL A 39 3.54 -1.14 6.49
C VAL A 39 4.90 -0.76 5.93
N GLY A 40 4.97 0.37 5.20
CA GLY A 40 6.17 0.83 4.50
C GLY A 40 6.23 0.37 3.04
N PHE A 41 7.43 0.10 2.54
CA PHE A 41 7.66 -0.13 1.10
C PHE A 41 7.01 -1.41 0.57
N SER A 42 6.24 -1.24 -0.50
CA SER A 42 5.54 -2.28 -1.24
C SER A 42 6.36 -2.74 -2.45
N TYR A 43 7.15 -3.79 -2.27
CA TYR A 43 7.90 -4.40 -3.39
C TYR A 43 6.97 -4.91 -4.49
N THR A 44 5.78 -5.39 -4.12
CA THR A 44 4.82 -5.88 -5.11
C THR A 44 4.24 -4.72 -5.92
N ALA A 45 3.92 -3.57 -5.29
CA ALA A 45 3.39 -2.43 -6.04
C ALA A 45 4.45 -1.80 -6.93
N PHE A 46 5.72 -1.86 -6.52
CA PHE A 46 6.85 -1.45 -7.35
C PHE A 46 7.02 -2.33 -8.60
N LEU A 47 6.87 -3.66 -8.49
CA LEU A 47 7.12 -4.57 -9.62
C LEU A 47 5.90 -4.85 -10.49
N PHE A 48 4.69 -4.80 -9.91
CA PHE A 48 3.46 -5.23 -10.58
C PHE A 48 2.41 -4.11 -10.70
N ASN A 49 2.73 -2.91 -10.22
CA ASN A 49 1.91 -1.69 -10.32
C ASN A 49 0.42 -1.97 -10.04
N PHE A 50 -0.46 -1.84 -11.04
CA PHE A 50 -1.92 -1.98 -10.91
C PHE A 50 -2.43 -3.39 -10.57
N LEU A 51 -1.64 -4.45 -10.77
CA LEU A 51 -2.06 -5.83 -10.42
C LEU A 51 -2.20 -6.02 -8.91
N VAL A 52 -1.45 -5.25 -8.12
CA VAL A 52 -1.49 -5.36 -6.65
C VAL A 52 -2.82 -4.88 -6.06
N PRO A 53 -3.36 -3.71 -6.46
CA PRO A 53 -4.72 -3.31 -6.10
C PRO A 53 -5.79 -4.34 -6.48
N ILE A 54 -5.68 -4.97 -7.67
CA ILE A 54 -6.62 -6.00 -8.14
C ILE A 54 -6.63 -7.19 -7.17
N PHE A 55 -5.46 -7.78 -6.90
CA PHE A 55 -5.36 -8.94 -6.02
C PHE A 55 -5.72 -8.63 -4.57
N ARG A 56 -5.58 -7.37 -4.15
CA ARG A 56 -5.97 -6.92 -2.80
C ARG A 56 -7.45 -6.52 -2.70
N GLY A 57 -8.16 -6.48 -3.83
CA GLY A 57 -9.56 -6.02 -3.89
C GLY A 57 -9.75 -4.56 -3.49
N ASP A 58 -8.73 -3.72 -3.70
CA ASP A 58 -8.79 -2.28 -3.43
C ASP A 58 -9.03 -1.50 -4.71
N TRP A 59 -10.30 -1.40 -5.07
CA TRP A 59 -10.75 -0.73 -6.29
C TRP A 59 -10.59 0.80 -6.24
N TYR A 60 -10.64 1.40 -5.06
CA TYR A 60 -10.48 2.85 -4.94
C TYR A 60 -9.04 3.24 -5.27
N ASN A 61 -8.07 2.59 -4.63
CA ASN A 61 -6.66 2.89 -4.90
C ASN A 61 -6.23 2.42 -6.30
N LEU A 62 -6.85 1.35 -6.85
CA LEU A 62 -6.68 0.97 -8.25
C LEU A 62 -7.04 2.10 -9.21
N LEU A 63 -8.22 2.69 -9.05
CA LEU A 63 -8.68 3.76 -9.94
C LEU A 63 -7.85 5.03 -9.77
N CYS A 64 -7.42 5.35 -8.54
CA CYS A 64 -6.49 6.45 -8.31
C CYS A 64 -5.14 6.23 -9.01
N MET A 65 -4.60 5.02 -8.98
CA MET A 65 -3.35 4.67 -9.66
C MET A 65 -3.48 4.82 -11.17
N ILE A 66 -4.50 4.20 -11.75
CA ILE A 66 -4.77 4.30 -13.19
C ILE A 66 -4.98 5.75 -13.62
N GLY A 67 -5.70 6.56 -12.83
CA GLY A 67 -5.95 7.96 -13.14
C GLY A 67 -4.67 8.80 -13.19
N ILE A 68 -3.77 8.63 -12.20
CA ILE A 68 -2.49 9.35 -12.17
C ILE A 68 -1.56 8.86 -13.27
N ASP A 69 -1.44 7.54 -13.47
CA ASP A 69 -0.57 6.97 -14.50
C ASP A 69 -1.04 7.35 -15.90
N ALA A 70 -2.35 7.24 -16.19
CA ALA A 70 -2.91 7.67 -17.46
C ALA A 70 -2.71 9.18 -17.68
N GLY A 71 -2.91 10.00 -16.65
CA GLY A 71 -2.66 11.44 -16.73
C GLY A 71 -1.20 11.77 -17.03
N ALA A 72 -0.26 11.10 -16.37
CA ALA A 72 1.17 11.28 -16.58
C ALA A 72 1.59 10.84 -18.00
N VAL A 73 1.09 9.70 -18.45
CA VAL A 73 1.35 9.18 -19.79
C VAL A 73 0.76 10.10 -20.87
N LEU A 74 -0.50 10.50 -20.75
CA LEU A 74 -1.13 11.45 -21.68
C LEU A 74 -0.40 12.80 -21.68
N GLY A 75 0.03 13.27 -20.51
CA GLY A 75 0.87 14.47 -20.37
C GLY A 75 2.18 14.35 -21.16
N LEU A 76 2.87 13.21 -21.05
CA LEU A 76 4.08 12.95 -21.82
C LEU A 76 3.80 12.91 -23.33
N TYR A 77 2.74 12.25 -23.78
CA TYR A 77 2.36 12.18 -25.20
C TYR A 77 1.91 13.53 -25.77
N SER A 78 1.54 14.50 -24.93
CA SER A 78 1.22 15.86 -25.38
C SER A 78 2.45 16.71 -25.70
N ILE A 79 3.63 16.31 -25.21
CA ILE A 79 4.91 16.99 -25.48
C ILE A 79 5.41 16.57 -26.85
N HIS A 80 5.79 17.53 -27.70
CA HIS A 80 6.37 17.23 -29.00
C HIS A 80 7.83 16.79 -28.84
N PHE A 81 8.12 15.55 -29.20
CA PHE A 81 9.49 15.01 -29.26
C PHE A 81 9.97 14.95 -30.70
N SER A 82 11.18 15.45 -30.95
CA SER A 82 11.77 15.45 -32.30
C SER A 82 12.21 14.06 -32.76
N THR A 83 12.37 13.10 -31.84
CA THR A 83 12.78 11.72 -32.14
C THR A 83 12.00 10.73 -31.28
N VAL A 84 11.69 9.57 -31.87
CA VAL A 84 10.98 8.48 -31.18
C VAL A 84 11.80 7.94 -30.01
N GLN A 85 13.13 7.92 -30.15
CA GLN A 85 14.06 7.47 -29.10
C GLN A 85 14.00 8.35 -27.85
N ALA A 86 13.92 9.68 -28.01
CA ALA A 86 13.79 10.60 -26.87
C ALA A 86 12.46 10.39 -26.13
N GLN A 87 11.38 10.16 -26.88
CA GLN A 87 10.07 9.86 -26.30
C GLN A 87 10.08 8.54 -25.51
N SER A 88 10.66 7.47 -26.07
CA SER A 88 10.74 6.18 -25.36
C SER A 88 11.58 6.27 -24.09
N MET A 89 12.70 7.00 -24.11
CA MET A 89 13.51 7.21 -22.91
C MET A 89 12.75 8.00 -21.84
N ALA A 90 12.03 9.05 -22.23
CA ALA A 90 11.22 9.84 -21.31
C ALA A 90 10.10 8.99 -20.67
N TYR A 91 9.46 8.11 -21.46
CA TYR A 91 8.46 7.18 -20.97
C TYR A 91 9.04 6.21 -19.94
N SER A 92 10.17 5.56 -20.24
CA SER A 92 10.81 4.61 -19.32
C SER A 92 11.27 5.27 -18.00
N VAL A 93 11.76 6.51 -18.07
CA VAL A 93 12.13 7.26 -16.86
C VAL A 93 10.89 7.63 -16.04
N LEU A 94 9.81 8.06 -16.70
CA LEU A 94 8.55 8.38 -16.04
C LEU A 94 7.97 7.15 -15.32
N GLU A 95 7.92 6.01 -16.00
CA GLU A 95 7.42 4.74 -15.45
C GLU A 95 8.24 4.31 -14.23
N LEU A 96 9.59 4.36 -14.30
CA LEU A 96 10.45 4.06 -13.16
C LEU A 96 10.19 4.97 -11.95
N VAL A 97 9.98 6.27 -12.18
CA VAL A 97 9.67 7.23 -11.12
C VAL A 97 8.31 6.92 -10.51
N LEU A 98 7.29 6.64 -11.34
CA LEU A 98 5.95 6.30 -10.88
C LEU A 98 5.94 4.99 -10.09
N ASP A 99 6.59 3.94 -10.58
CA ASP A 99 6.70 2.65 -9.88
C ASP A 99 7.36 2.82 -8.51
N LEU A 100 8.44 3.61 -8.44
CA LEU A 100 9.11 3.91 -7.18
C LEU A 100 8.17 4.65 -6.23
N LEU A 101 7.46 5.69 -6.72
CA LEU A 101 6.48 6.44 -5.94
C LEU A 101 5.36 5.52 -5.44
N TRP A 102 4.80 4.66 -6.28
CA TRP A 102 3.78 3.70 -5.89
C TRP A 102 4.31 2.70 -4.86
N GLY A 103 5.55 2.22 -5.01
CA GLY A 103 6.21 1.38 -4.02
C GLY A 103 6.20 1.99 -2.61
N PHE A 104 6.41 3.30 -2.47
CA PHE A 104 6.37 3.99 -1.18
C PHE A 104 4.96 4.39 -0.73
N ILE A 105 4.12 4.88 -1.64
CA ILE A 105 2.87 5.57 -1.31
C ILE A 105 1.68 4.61 -1.27
N TYR A 106 1.68 3.54 -2.06
CA TYR A 106 0.52 2.65 -2.18
C TYR A 106 0.06 2.07 -0.84
N ASN A 107 0.97 1.49 -0.06
CA ASN A 107 0.61 0.90 1.23
C ASN A 107 0.03 1.96 2.19
N LEU A 108 0.55 3.19 2.17
CA LEU A 108 0.01 4.30 2.96
C LEU A 108 -1.43 4.60 2.57
N MET A 109 -1.72 4.76 1.26
CA MET A 109 -3.08 5.04 0.78
C MET A 109 -4.03 3.89 1.06
N TYR A 110 -3.56 2.64 0.93
CA TYR A 110 -4.32 1.44 1.29
C TYR A 110 -4.81 1.54 2.73
N PHE A 111 -3.91 1.70 3.70
CA PHE A 111 -4.30 1.79 5.11
C PHE A 111 -5.19 3.00 5.41
N ARG A 112 -4.93 4.17 4.81
CA ARG A 112 -5.78 5.35 4.96
C ARG A 112 -7.19 5.13 4.43
N HIS A 113 -7.33 4.46 3.29
CA HIS A 113 -8.63 4.10 2.75
C HIS A 113 -9.37 3.13 3.68
N LEU A 114 -8.67 2.14 4.25
CA LEU A 114 -9.26 1.25 5.26
C LEU A 114 -9.74 2.02 6.49
N PHE A 115 -8.98 2.97 7.01
CA PHE A 115 -9.44 3.78 8.15
C PHE A 115 -10.67 4.63 7.81
N ASN A 116 -10.78 5.15 6.59
CA ASN A 116 -11.97 5.86 6.12
C ASN A 116 -13.21 4.96 6.02
N LEU A 117 -13.01 3.66 5.76
CA LEU A 117 -14.08 2.64 5.76
C LEU A 117 -14.50 2.17 7.17
N GLY A 118 -13.88 2.72 8.22
CA GLY A 118 -14.18 2.40 9.62
C GLY A 118 -13.38 1.23 10.20
N TYR A 119 -12.32 0.79 9.52
CA TYR A 119 -11.40 -0.19 10.12
C TYR A 119 -10.62 0.46 11.25
N GLN A 120 -10.35 -0.31 12.31
CA GLN A 120 -9.55 0.11 13.45
C GLN A 120 -8.39 -0.86 13.67
N PRO A 121 -7.27 -0.41 14.26
CA PRO A 121 -6.18 -1.31 14.63
C PRO A 121 -6.70 -2.37 15.61
N ALA A 122 -6.46 -3.65 15.32
CA ALA A 122 -6.99 -4.76 16.11
C ALA A 122 -6.23 -4.95 17.44
N THR A 123 -4.96 -4.54 17.48
CA THR A 123 -4.03 -4.81 18.59
C THR A 123 -3.25 -3.56 18.97
N LYS A 124 -2.84 -3.43 20.25
CA LYS A 124 -2.02 -2.31 20.74
C LYS A 124 -0.71 -2.13 19.97
N ARG A 125 -0.06 -3.24 19.56
CA ARG A 125 1.14 -3.23 18.72
C ARG A 125 0.86 -2.67 17.33
N SER A 126 -0.21 -3.13 16.66
CA SER A 126 -0.62 -2.59 15.36
C SER A 126 -0.90 -1.08 15.43
N LEU A 127 -1.52 -0.61 16.52
CA LEU A 127 -1.75 0.81 16.78
C LEU A 127 -0.42 1.58 16.91
N ASP A 128 0.50 1.12 17.77
CA ASP A 128 1.81 1.76 17.94
C ASP A 128 2.60 1.82 16.63
N LEU A 129 2.56 0.74 15.83
CA LEU A 129 3.23 0.69 14.54
C LEU A 129 2.60 1.65 13.52
N LEU A 130 1.27 1.74 13.49
CA LEU A 130 0.54 2.66 12.60
C LEU A 130 0.68 4.13 13.04
N GLU A 131 0.79 4.41 14.33
CA GLU A 131 1.09 5.75 14.85
C GLU A 131 2.54 6.14 14.53
N LYS A 132 3.51 5.27 14.82
CA LYS A 132 4.93 5.49 14.55
C LYS A 132 5.22 5.71 13.07
N SER A 133 4.54 4.97 12.20
CA SER A 133 4.66 5.12 10.74
C SER A 133 3.88 6.32 10.17
N ARG A 134 3.13 7.07 11.02
CA ARG A 134 2.26 8.19 10.64
C ARG A 134 1.10 7.81 9.72
N TYR A 135 0.65 6.56 9.79
CA TYR A 135 -0.49 6.04 9.02
C TYR A 135 -1.80 6.40 9.72
N LEU A 136 -1.79 6.42 11.07
CA LEU A 136 -2.88 6.89 11.91
C LEU A 136 -2.53 8.27 12.48
N LYS A 137 -3.42 9.27 12.32
CA LYS A 137 -3.25 10.57 12.97
C LYS A 137 -3.72 10.44 14.42
N LYS A 138 -2.82 10.72 15.37
CA LYS A 138 -3.14 10.73 16.80
C LYS A 138 -4.30 11.71 17.03
N LYS A 139 -5.41 11.22 17.59
CA LYS A 139 -6.52 12.07 18.04
C LYS A 139 -6.13 12.79 19.32
#